data_AF-A0A6C0ISI1-F1
#
_entry.id   AF-A0A6C0ISI1-F1
#
_cell.length_a   1.000
_cell.length_b   1.000
_cell.length_c   1.000
_cell.angle_alpha   90.00
_cell.angle_beta   90.00
_cell.angle_gamma   90.00
#
_symmetry.space_group_name_H-M   'P 1'
#
loop_
_entity.id
_entity.type
_entity.pdbx_description
1 polymer ?
#
loop_
_entity_poly.entity_id
_entity_poly.type
_entity_poly.pdbx_seq_one_letter_code
_entity_poly.pdbx_strand_id
1 'polypeptide(L)'
;MTTDIINWLDIIKTHILALDEEINNKNNDINNIQNKNTELTDELDNLKKVSLVAGLTRQLDERNNKINFLTKQLDNLKKAPTKFIEPSPKILTDDSPDEKSTIDIGYEIINFEDTRLLKNIENRKLYYLSTNDSKGKYAGKISNKGKIKLKD
;
A
#
# COMPACT_ATOMS: atom_id res chain seq x y z
N MET A 1 3.02 -52.12 -60.72
CA MET A 1 4.34 -51.90 -60.05
C MET A 1 4.79 -50.46 -60.15
N THR A 2 5.13 -49.93 -61.33
CA THR A 2 5.63 -48.54 -61.45
C THR A 2 4.60 -47.47 -61.06
N THR A 3 3.33 -47.67 -61.44
CA THR A 3 2.23 -46.74 -61.12
C THR A 3 1.91 -46.70 -59.62
N ASP A 4 1.99 -47.84 -58.95
CA ASP A 4 1.72 -47.96 -57.50
C ASP A 4 2.79 -47.24 -56.68
N ILE A 5 4.06 -47.33 -57.11
CA ILE A 5 5.19 -46.64 -56.48
C ILE A 5 5.04 -45.13 -56.62
N ILE A 6 4.65 -44.64 -57.80
CA ILE A 6 4.44 -43.20 -58.04
C ILE A 6 3.32 -42.65 -57.15
N ASN A 7 2.21 -43.38 -57.02
CA ASN A 7 1.10 -42.97 -56.17
C ASN A 7 1.50 -42.89 -54.68
N TRP A 8 2.29 -43.86 -54.20
CA TRP A 8 2.84 -43.83 -52.84
C TRP A 8 3.78 -42.64 -52.62
N LEU A 9 4.62 -42.30 -53.60
CA LEU A 9 5.50 -41.14 -53.53
C LEU A 9 4.73 -39.82 -53.45
N ASP A 10 3.62 -39.68 -54.19
CA ASP A 10 2.76 -38.49 -54.11
C ASP A 10 2.05 -38.36 -52.75
N ILE A 11 1.61 -39.48 -52.17
CA ILE A 11 1.02 -39.50 -50.82
C ILE A 11 2.05 -39.05 -49.77
N ILE A 12 3.28 -39.56 -49.85
CA ILE A 12 4.38 -39.19 -48.94
C ILE A 12 4.71 -37.71 -49.10
N LYS A 13 4.83 -37.22 -50.33
CA LYS A 13 5.10 -35.80 -50.61
C LYS A 13 4.03 -34.89 -50.02
N THR A 14 2.77 -35.26 -50.16
CA THR A 14 1.64 -34.49 -49.59
C THR A 14 1.71 -34.44 -48.06
N HIS A 15 2.06 -35.57 -47.42
CA HIS A 15 2.25 -35.60 -45.97
C HIS A 15 3.43 -34.74 -45.51
N ILE A 16 4.56 -34.76 -46.23
CA ILE A 16 5.73 -33.93 -45.91
C ILE A 16 5.36 -32.45 -45.98
N LEU A 17 4.67 -32.02 -47.03
CA LEU A 17 4.24 -30.62 -47.17
C LEU A 17 3.30 -30.18 -46.04
N ALA A 18 2.36 -31.05 -45.64
CA ALA A 18 1.46 -30.76 -44.52
C ALA A 18 2.20 -30.65 -43.18
N LEU A 19 3.20 -31.52 -42.95
CA LEU A 19 4.04 -31.47 -41.76
C LEU A 19 4.91 -30.21 -41.73
N ASP A 20 5.47 -29.80 -42.86
CA ASP A 20 6.25 -28.55 -42.96
C ASP A 20 5.39 -27.32 -42.65
N GLU A 21 4.15 -27.30 -43.14
CA GLU A 21 3.18 -26.24 -42.82
C GLU A 21 2.83 -26.22 -41.32
N GLU A 22 2.59 -27.39 -40.71
CA GLU A 22 2.32 -27.50 -39.28
C GLU A 22 3.52 -27.03 -38.44
N ILE A 23 4.75 -27.40 -38.83
CA ILE A 23 5.98 -26.96 -38.17
C ILE A 23 6.10 -25.43 -38.23
N ASN A 24 5.85 -24.83 -39.38
CA ASN A 24 5.89 -23.37 -39.54
C ASN A 24 4.86 -22.66 -38.66
N ASN A 25 3.64 -23.19 -38.58
CA ASN A 25 2.60 -22.64 -37.72
C ASN A 25 2.99 -22.74 -36.23
N LYS A 26 3.49 -23.90 -35.78
CA LYS A 26 3.97 -24.06 -34.39
C LYS A 26 5.15 -23.15 -34.07
N ASN A 27 6.06 -22.92 -35.03
CA ASN A 27 7.17 -21.98 -34.84
C ASN A 27 6.67 -20.53 -34.64
N ASN A 28 5.64 -20.13 -35.38
CA ASN A 28 5.02 -18.81 -35.19
C ASN A 28 4.36 -18.69 -33.80
N ASP A 29 3.66 -19.72 -33.34
CA ASP A 29 3.06 -19.76 -32.00
C ASP A 29 4.13 -19.68 -30.90
N ILE A 30 5.24 -20.41 -31.05
CA ILE A 30 6.38 -20.35 -30.13
C ILE A 30 6.94 -18.93 -30.06
N ASN A 31 7.16 -18.27 -31.20
CA ASN A 31 7.68 -16.91 -31.24
C ASN A 31 6.71 -15.92 -30.55
N ASN A 32 5.40 -16.06 -30.76
CA ASN A 32 4.39 -15.24 -30.10
C ASN A 32 4.39 -15.45 -28.58
N ILE A 33 4.46 -16.69 -28.12
CA ILE A 33 4.54 -17.03 -26.69
C ILE A 33 5.83 -16.48 -26.07
N GLN A 34 6.96 -16.59 -26.77
CA GLN A 34 8.23 -16.04 -26.32
C GLN A 34 8.16 -14.53 -26.14
N ASN A 35 7.62 -13.80 -27.12
CA ASN A 35 7.43 -12.35 -27.01
C ASN A 35 6.54 -11.99 -25.81
N LYS A 36 5.44 -12.73 -25.61
CA LYS A 36 4.54 -12.49 -24.47
C LYS A 36 5.21 -12.75 -23.12
N ASN A 37 6.06 -13.78 -23.03
CA ASN A 37 6.82 -14.06 -21.83
C ASN A 37 7.83 -12.95 -21.52
N THR A 38 8.47 -12.37 -22.54
CA THR A 38 9.38 -11.23 -22.35
C THR A 38 8.62 -10.02 -21.81
N GLU A 39 7.48 -9.66 -22.41
CA GLU A 39 6.63 -8.56 -21.93
C GLU A 39 6.19 -8.75 -20.46
N LEU A 40 5.72 -9.95 -20.12
CA LEU A 40 5.29 -10.26 -18.75
C LEU A 40 6.45 -10.23 -17.74
N THR A 41 7.64 -10.63 -18.17
CA THR A 41 8.85 -10.57 -17.33
C THR A 41 9.23 -9.12 -17.04
N ASP A 42 9.18 -8.25 -18.05
CA ASP A 42 9.44 -6.82 -17.90
C ASP A 42 8.39 -6.15 -17.00
N GLU A 43 7.11 -6.50 -17.16
CA GLU A 43 6.03 -6.01 -16.31
C GLU A 43 6.22 -6.43 -14.85
N LEU A 44 6.57 -7.70 -14.61
CA LEU A 44 6.87 -8.23 -13.27
C LEU A 44 8.02 -7.46 -12.62
N ASP A 45 9.10 -7.22 -13.34
CA ASP A 45 10.26 -6.50 -12.81
C ASP A 45 9.97 -5.02 -12.55
N ASN A 46 9.14 -4.40 -13.38
CA ASN A 46 8.63 -3.05 -13.13
C ASN A 46 7.74 -3.01 -11.88
N LEU A 47 6.83 -3.98 -11.73
CA LEU A 47 5.99 -4.09 -10.54
C LEU A 47 6.81 -4.33 -9.27
N LYS A 48 7.84 -5.17 -9.30
CA LYS A 48 8.75 -5.37 -8.15
C LYS A 48 9.43 -4.06 -7.74
N LYS A 49 9.84 -3.23 -8.69
CA LYS A 49 10.44 -1.92 -8.42
C LYS A 49 9.43 -0.93 -7.84
N VAL A 50 8.20 -0.91 -8.36
CA VAL A 50 7.19 0.12 -8.08
C VAL A 50 6.31 -0.21 -6.87
N SER A 51 5.95 -1.47 -6.66
CA SER A 51 4.64 -1.79 -6.07
C SER A 51 4.51 -1.55 -4.57
N LEU A 52 5.51 -1.84 -3.74
CA LEU A 52 5.28 -1.77 -2.29
C LEU A 52 6.56 -1.73 -1.47
N VAL A 53 7.60 -2.43 -1.90
CA VAL A 53 8.83 -2.59 -1.12
C VAL A 53 9.53 -1.26 -0.93
N ALA A 54 9.75 -0.47 -1.99
CA ALA A 54 10.42 0.84 -1.86
C ALA A 54 9.64 1.82 -0.98
N GLY A 55 8.31 1.85 -1.10
CA GLY A 55 7.44 2.69 -0.28
C GLY A 55 7.43 2.25 1.19
N LEU A 56 7.33 0.94 1.44
CA LEU A 56 7.36 0.36 2.79
C LEU A 56 8.73 0.53 3.44
N THR A 57 9.84 0.30 2.73
CA THR A 57 11.20 0.51 3.23
C THR A 57 11.38 1.95 3.70
N ARG A 58 10.95 2.93 2.91
CA ARG A 58 11.01 4.34 3.30
C ARG A 58 10.16 4.64 4.54
N GLN A 59 8.95 4.11 4.63
CA GLN A 59 8.11 4.28 5.82
C GLN A 59 8.73 3.64 7.06
N LEU A 60 9.40 2.49 6.91
CA LEU A 60 10.10 1.78 7.99
C LEU A 60 11.29 2.60 8.50
N ASP A 61 12.08 3.18 7.60
CA ASP A 61 13.19 4.07 7.94
C ASP A 61 12.72 5.34 8.68
N GLU A 62 11.63 5.96 8.22
CA GLU A 62 11.01 7.12 8.88
C GLU A 62 10.53 6.77 10.30
N ARG A 63 9.93 5.59 10.49
CA ARG A 63 9.48 5.10 11.80
C ARG A 63 10.65 4.77 12.73
N ASN A 64 11.70 4.11 12.23
CA ASN A 64 12.92 3.81 12.99
C ASN A 64 13.62 5.07 13.48
N ASN A 65 13.73 6.10 12.63
CA ASN A 65 14.28 7.39 13.02
C ASN A 65 13.47 8.05 14.14
N LYS A 66 12.13 7.96 14.07
CA LYS A 66 11.25 8.50 15.12
C LYS A 66 11.37 7.73 16.44
N ILE A 67 11.50 6.41 16.39
CA ILE A 67 11.78 5.58 17.58
C ILE A 67 13.09 6.03 18.22
N ASN A 68 14.18 6.12 17.45
CA ASN A 68 15.48 6.56 17.97
C ASN A 68 15.42 7.94 18.64
N PHE A 69 14.67 8.86 18.05
CA PHE A 69 14.46 10.20 18.64
C PHE A 69 13.69 10.14 19.96
N LEU A 70 12.59 9.39 20.01
CA LEU A 70 11.79 9.22 21.23
C LEU A 70 12.58 8.51 22.33
N THR A 71 13.34 7.45 22.00
CA THR A 71 14.21 6.76 22.95
C THR A 71 15.23 7.72 23.57
N LYS A 72 15.86 8.57 22.76
CA LYS A 72 16.77 9.62 23.26
C LYS A 72 16.08 10.60 24.22
N GLN A 73 14.85 11.02 23.91
CA GLN A 73 14.09 11.88 24.83
C GLN A 73 13.77 11.18 26.15
N LEU A 74 13.37 9.92 26.07
CA LEU A 74 13.04 9.09 27.23
C LEU A 74 14.26 8.90 28.13
N ASP A 75 15.43 8.66 27.55
CA ASP A 75 16.69 8.56 28.29
C ASP A 75 17.09 9.88 28.96
N ASN A 76 16.85 11.01 28.28
CA ASN A 76 17.09 12.33 28.86
C ASN A 76 16.12 12.65 30.01
N LEU A 77 14.86 12.24 29.90
CA LEU A 77 13.86 12.39 30.96
C LEU A 77 14.18 11.48 32.16
N LYS A 78 14.64 10.26 31.93
CA LYS A 78 15.10 9.36 33.01
C LYS A 78 16.35 9.88 33.74
N LYS A 79 17.18 10.67 33.05
CA LYS A 79 18.37 11.32 33.62
C LYS A 79 18.07 12.68 34.25
N ALA A 80 16.88 13.25 34.01
CA ALA A 80 16.47 14.47 34.68
C ALA A 80 16.25 14.17 36.18
N PRO A 81 16.94 14.87 37.10
CA PRO A 81 16.79 14.63 38.52
C PRO A 81 15.35 14.94 38.92
N THR A 82 14.72 13.97 39.59
CA THR A 82 13.43 14.08 40.27
C THR A 82 13.48 15.23 41.28
N LYS A 83 13.20 16.45 40.83
CA LYS A 83 12.94 17.59 41.69
C LYS A 83 11.66 18.23 41.19
N PHE A 84 10.69 18.33 42.11
CA PHE A 84 9.37 18.93 41.98
C PHE A 84 8.29 18.04 41.32
N ILE A 85 7.76 17.12 42.13
CA ILE A 85 6.34 16.74 42.04
C ILE A 85 5.66 17.40 43.25
N GLU A 86 5.08 18.57 43.04
CA GLU A 86 3.98 19.04 43.89
C GLU A 86 2.74 18.21 43.53
N PRO A 87 1.98 17.68 44.51
CA PRO A 87 0.79 16.89 44.22
C PRO A 87 -0.38 17.83 43.88
N SER A 88 -0.62 18.05 42.58
CA SER A 88 -1.88 18.65 42.10
C SER A 88 -3.02 17.61 42.12
N PRO A 89 -4.27 18.02 42.37
CA PRO A 89 -5.31 17.14 42.89
C PRO A 89 -5.86 16.18 41.84
N LYS A 90 -6.26 15.00 42.34
CA LYS A 90 -6.97 13.92 41.67
C LYS A 90 -8.01 14.43 40.66
N ILE A 91 -7.84 14.10 39.38
CA ILE A 91 -8.95 14.05 38.45
C ILE A 91 -9.41 12.59 38.43
N LEU A 92 -10.64 12.41 38.91
CA LEU A 92 -11.36 11.16 38.98
C LEU A 92 -11.47 10.54 37.59
N THR A 93 -11.02 9.29 37.47
CA THR A 93 -11.42 8.37 36.40
C THR A 93 -12.89 8.08 36.60
N ASP A 94 -13.74 8.67 35.76
CA ASP A 94 -15.15 8.29 35.69
C ASP A 94 -15.34 7.36 34.50
N ASP A 95 -15.89 6.19 34.79
CA ASP A 95 -16.17 5.11 33.87
C ASP A 95 -17.04 5.59 32.70
N SER A 96 -16.57 5.44 31.47
CA SER A 96 -17.42 5.53 30.29
C SER A 96 -17.23 4.27 29.45
N PRO A 97 -18.31 3.53 29.15
CA PRO A 97 -18.23 2.23 28.52
C PRO A 97 -17.65 2.38 27.11
N ASP A 98 -16.88 1.36 26.69
CA ASP A 98 -16.38 1.17 25.34
C ASP A 98 -17.48 1.35 24.28
N GLU A 99 -17.76 2.59 23.89
CA GLU A 99 -18.32 2.87 22.58
C GLU A 99 -17.22 2.52 21.58
N LYS A 100 -17.34 1.32 21.01
CA LYS A 100 -16.67 0.95 19.76
C LYS A 100 -17.06 1.96 18.71
N SER A 101 -16.34 3.08 18.69
CA SER A 101 -16.43 4.08 17.65
C SER A 101 -16.16 3.35 16.33
N THR A 102 -17.17 3.30 15.47
CA THR A 102 -17.10 2.81 14.09
C THR A 102 -16.30 3.81 13.25
N ILE A 103 -15.07 4.09 13.67
CA ILE A 103 -14.15 4.91 12.92
C ILE A 103 -13.71 4.06 11.73
N ASP A 104 -14.05 4.51 10.53
CA ASP A 104 -13.61 3.89 9.30
C ASP A 104 -12.09 3.70 9.28
N ILE A 105 -11.65 2.54 8.77
CA ILE A 105 -10.23 2.20 8.62
C ILE A 105 -9.53 3.34 7.87
N GLY A 106 -8.47 3.89 8.46
CA GLY A 106 -7.72 5.02 7.89
C GLY A 106 -8.06 6.41 8.47
N TYR A 107 -8.94 6.47 9.46
CA TYR A 107 -9.25 7.69 10.22
C TYR A 107 -8.96 7.51 11.70
N GLU A 108 -8.70 8.62 12.40
CA GLU A 108 -8.57 8.68 13.86
C GLU A 108 -9.28 9.93 14.40
N ILE A 109 -9.87 9.84 15.60
CA ILE A 109 -10.46 11.00 16.27
C ILE A 109 -9.37 11.75 17.03
N ILE A 110 -9.30 13.07 16.85
CA ILE A 110 -8.43 13.96 17.61
C ILE A 110 -9.26 15.03 18.32
N ASN A 111 -8.81 15.42 19.50
CA ASN A 111 -9.36 16.57 20.22
C ASN A 111 -8.44 17.78 19.95
N PHE A 112 -9.00 18.88 19.46
CA PHE A 112 -8.30 20.14 19.29
C PHE A 112 -9.13 21.25 19.92
N GLU A 113 -8.55 21.93 20.91
CA GLU A 113 -9.30 22.84 21.78
C GLU A 113 -10.54 22.11 22.33
N ASP A 114 -11.74 22.67 22.15
CA ASP A 114 -13.00 22.08 22.60
C ASP A 114 -13.74 21.33 21.47
N THR A 115 -13.08 21.04 20.35
CA THR A 115 -13.69 20.39 19.19
C THR A 115 -13.10 19.02 18.92
N ARG A 116 -13.96 18.01 18.73
CA ARG A 116 -13.57 16.68 18.26
C ARG A 116 -13.56 16.67 16.72
N LEU A 117 -12.44 16.24 16.14
CA LEU A 117 -12.22 16.23 14.69
C LEU A 117 -11.83 14.83 14.21
N LEU A 118 -12.29 14.48 13.01
CA LEU A 118 -11.89 13.26 12.31
C LEU A 118 -10.66 13.54 11.44
N LYS A 119 -9.53 12.92 11.77
CA LYS A 119 -8.28 13.04 11.03
C LYS A 119 -8.10 11.84 10.09
N ASN A 120 -7.91 12.13 8.82
CA ASN A 120 -7.47 11.12 7.86
C ASN A 120 -5.96 10.87 8.03
N ILE A 121 -5.58 9.60 8.23
CA ILE A 121 -4.20 9.20 8.54
C ILE A 121 -3.28 9.42 7.34
N GLU A 122 -3.77 9.18 6.12
CA GLU A 122 -2.98 9.26 4.88
C GLU A 122 -2.69 10.70 4.45
N ASN A 123 -3.75 11.52 4.36
CA ASN A 123 -3.67 12.85 3.75
C ASN A 123 -3.67 13.99 4.77
N ARG A 124 -3.80 13.67 6.06
CA ARG A 124 -3.75 14.62 7.18
C ARG A 124 -4.84 15.69 7.16
N LYS A 125 -5.89 15.49 6.36
CA LYS A 125 -7.07 16.35 6.35
C LYS A 125 -7.89 16.10 7.61
N LEU A 126 -8.44 17.18 8.14
CA LEU A 126 -9.33 17.19 9.29
C LEU A 126 -10.74 17.48 8.80
N TYR A 127 -11.70 16.78 9.38
CA TYR A 127 -13.12 16.95 9.14
C TYR A 127 -13.83 17.11 10.48
N TYR A 128 -14.88 17.93 10.52
CA TYR A 128 -15.80 17.92 11.64
C TYR A 128 -16.52 16.57 11.72
N LEU A 129 -16.81 16.11 12.92
CA LEU A 129 -17.67 14.94 13.08
C LEU A 129 -19.12 15.32 12.76
N SER A 130 -19.80 14.48 12.00
CA SER A 130 -21.25 14.55 11.84
C SER A 130 -21.94 13.95 13.08
N THR A 131 -23.26 14.03 13.16
CA THR A 131 -24.07 13.50 14.28
C THR A 131 -23.90 12.00 14.55
N ASN A 132 -23.28 11.26 13.63
CA ASN A 132 -23.06 9.82 13.71
C ASN A 132 -21.56 9.45 13.71
N ASP A 133 -20.68 10.32 14.20
CA ASP A 133 -19.21 10.16 14.20
C ASP A 133 -18.57 9.90 12.83
N SER A 134 -19.33 10.13 11.76
CA SER A 134 -18.89 10.00 10.38
C SER A 134 -18.24 11.27 9.87
N LYS A 135 -17.51 11.14 8.75
CA LYS A 135 -16.83 12.24 8.08
C LYS A 135 -17.80 13.36 7.70
N GLY A 136 -17.72 14.48 8.41
CA GLY A 136 -18.49 15.69 8.13
C GLY A 136 -17.74 16.68 7.22
N LYS A 137 -18.02 17.97 7.42
CA LYS A 137 -17.43 19.06 6.62
C LYS A 137 -15.92 19.14 6.82
N TYR A 138 -15.21 19.57 5.78
CA TYR A 138 -13.77 19.80 5.85
C TYR A 138 -13.44 20.90 6.86
N ALA A 139 -12.68 20.56 7.89
CA ALA A 139 -12.31 21.46 8.97
C ALA A 139 -10.92 22.09 8.76
N GLY A 140 -10.01 21.39 8.07
CA GLY A 140 -8.66 21.90 7.85
C GLY A 140 -7.61 20.82 7.61
N LYS A 141 -6.36 21.11 7.95
CA LYS A 141 -5.25 20.16 7.77
C LYS A 141 -4.28 20.23 8.93
N ILE A 142 -3.74 19.08 9.32
CA ILE A 142 -2.58 19.03 10.21
C ILE A 142 -1.29 19.05 9.39
N SER A 143 -0.46 20.06 9.61
CA SER A 143 0.86 20.21 8.99
C SER A 143 1.80 19.09 9.41
N ASN A 144 2.87 18.84 8.64
CA ASN A 144 3.90 17.84 8.95
C ASN A 144 4.49 17.95 10.36
N LYS A 145 4.52 19.16 10.91
CA LYS A 145 5.02 19.48 12.25
C LYS A 145 3.97 19.37 13.36
N GLY A 146 2.79 18.83 13.07
CA GLY A 146 1.71 18.65 14.04
C GLY A 146 0.85 19.90 14.31
N LYS A 147 1.17 21.03 13.68
CA LYS A 147 0.33 22.24 13.78
C LYS A 147 -0.97 22.06 13.01
N ILE A 148 -2.09 22.27 13.68
CA ILE A 148 -3.43 22.24 13.09
C ILE A 148 -3.74 23.63 12.53
N LYS A 149 -4.18 23.68 11.26
CA LYS A 149 -4.73 24.89 10.66
C LYS A 149 -6.16 24.59 10.26
N LEU A 150 -7.09 25.14 11.05
CA LEU A 150 -8.50 25.12 10.71
C LEU A 150 -8.76 26.14 9.60
N LYS A 151 -9.75 25.84 8.78
CA LYS A 151 -10.26 26.76 7.77
C LYS A 151 -11.46 27.45 8.41
N ASP A 152 -11.30 28.74 8.69
CA ASP A 152 -12.39 29.61 9.16
C ASP A 152 -13.62 29.53 8.23
#